data_AF-A0A124G2F2-F1
#
_entry.id   AF-A0A124G2F2-F1
#
_cell.length_a   1.000
_cell.length_b   1.000
_cell.length_c   1.000
_cell.angle_alpha   90.00
_cell.angle_beta   90.00
_cell.angle_gamma   90.00
#
_symmetry.space_group_name_H-M   'P 1'
#
loop_
_entity.id
_entity.type
_entity.pdbx_description
1 polymer ?
#
loop_
_entity_poly.entity_id
_entity_poly.type
_entity_poly.pdbx_seq_one_letter_code
_entity_poly.pdbx_strand_id
1 'polypeptide(L)'
;GLDHLMIILDPENEAQWQVLDKVLPEDIFTTVHLTYTGEEFLQPHIDRLAKMGANALSLSTPNEDLEEKLQDLRDLAAMHGLDLVWDIPVPYSRNNPVTLELEGEGYDESPEGAGKAWLYIEPDGDVLPAQGLYDQVMGNMLTDPWEEIWKQ
;
A
#
# COMPACT_ATOMS: atom_id res chain seq x y z
N GLY A 1 10.61 14.99 6.15
CA GLY A 1 9.26 15.35 6.62
C GLY A 1 8.58 14.14 7.24
N LEU A 2 7.47 14.35 7.94
CA LEU A 2 6.54 13.28 8.35
C LEU A 2 5.70 12.78 7.17
N ASP A 3 5.67 13.53 6.07
CA ASP A 3 4.81 13.31 4.92
C ASP A 3 5.33 12.16 4.04
N HIS A 4 4.52 11.12 3.94
CA HIS A 4 4.75 9.95 3.09
C HIS A 4 3.59 9.83 2.11
N LEU A 5 3.89 9.58 0.85
CA LEU A 5 2.92 9.33 -0.19
C LEU A 5 3.22 7.99 -0.85
N MET A 6 2.23 7.10 -0.91
CA MET A 6 2.31 5.93 -1.78
C MET A 6 1.44 6.14 -3.02
N ILE A 7 2.01 5.88 -4.19
CA ILE A 7 1.28 5.88 -5.47
C ILE A 7 1.27 4.45 -6.02
N ILE A 8 0.08 3.87 -6.17
CA ILE A 8 -0.11 2.65 -6.94
C ILE A 8 -0.06 3.05 -8.42
N LEU A 9 0.99 2.63 -9.12
CA LEU A 9 1.28 3.01 -10.48
C LEU A 9 0.79 1.92 -11.45
N ASP A 10 -0.04 2.34 -12.40
CA ASP A 10 -0.32 1.62 -13.64
C ASP A 10 0.66 2.15 -14.72
N PRO A 11 1.64 1.33 -15.15
CA PRO A 11 2.65 1.77 -16.10
C PRO A 11 2.11 2.26 -17.45
N GLU A 12 0.93 1.79 -17.86
CA GLU A 12 0.28 2.18 -19.11
C GLU A 12 -0.46 3.53 -18.99
N ASN A 13 -0.62 4.04 -17.77
CA ASN A 13 -1.29 5.31 -17.51
C ASN A 13 -0.31 6.49 -17.49
N GLU A 14 -0.11 7.15 -18.64
CA GLU A 14 0.80 8.30 -18.75
C GLU A 14 0.44 9.48 -17.84
N ALA A 15 -0.83 9.63 -17.43
CA ALA A 15 -1.20 10.69 -16.49
C ALA A 15 -0.57 10.48 -15.11
N GLN A 16 -0.38 9.24 -14.66
CA GLN A 16 0.27 8.94 -13.39
C GLN A 16 1.78 9.23 -13.44
N TRP A 17 2.42 8.99 -14.57
CA TRP A 17 3.82 9.40 -14.78
C TRP A 17 3.99 10.93 -14.72
N GLN A 18 3.05 11.70 -15.27
CA GLN A 18 3.04 13.16 -15.15
C GLN A 18 2.79 13.65 -13.72
N VAL A 19 2.07 12.87 -12.90
CA VAL A 19 1.92 13.15 -11.46
C VAL A 19 3.25 12.93 -10.76
N LEU A 20 3.92 11.79 -11.01
CA LEU A 20 5.23 11.50 -10.42
C LEU A 20 6.28 12.57 -10.76
N ASP A 21 6.30 13.07 -11.99
CA ASP A 21 7.21 14.15 -12.42
C ASP A 21 7.04 15.45 -11.60
N LYS A 22 5.82 15.69 -11.08
CA LYS A 22 5.52 16.86 -10.25
C LYS A 22 5.72 16.59 -8.76
N VAL A 23 5.53 15.36 -8.32
CA VAL A 23 5.56 14.97 -6.90
C VAL A 23 6.99 14.73 -6.44
N LEU A 24 7.79 14.01 -7.22
CA LEU A 24 9.16 13.60 -6.82
C LEU A 24 10.12 14.77 -6.54
N PRO A 25 10.01 15.94 -7.19
CA PRO A 25 10.83 17.11 -6.84
C PRO A 25 10.43 17.78 -5.52
N GLU A 26 9.25 17.50 -4.98
CA GLU A 26 8.78 18.05 -3.70
C GLU A 26 9.41 17.29 -2.52
N ASP A 27 9.51 17.92 -1.35
CA ASP A 27 10.10 17.32 -0.14
C ASP A 27 9.13 16.35 0.56
N ILE A 28 8.62 15.36 -0.18
CA ILE A 28 7.70 14.32 0.27
C ILE A 28 8.32 12.96 0.00
N PHE A 29 8.38 12.09 1.01
CA PHE A 29 8.87 10.73 0.80
C PHE A 29 7.85 9.94 -0.03
N THR A 30 8.22 9.61 -1.27
CA THR A 30 7.30 8.98 -2.23
C THR A 30 7.69 7.54 -2.49
N THR A 31 6.80 6.61 -2.12
CA THR A 31 6.88 5.20 -2.47
C THR A 31 6.02 4.94 -3.70
N VAL A 32 6.57 4.30 -4.73
CA VAL A 32 5.79 3.85 -5.88
C VAL A 32 5.54 2.35 -5.75
N HIS A 33 4.30 1.92 -5.89
CA HIS A 33 3.92 0.52 -5.88
C HIS A 33 3.58 0.04 -7.29
N LEU A 34 4.17 -1.09 -7.70
CA LEU A 34 3.82 -1.81 -8.93
C LEU A 34 3.37 -3.23 -8.58
N THR A 35 2.27 -3.66 -9.20
CA THR A 35 1.82 -5.05 -9.15
C THR A 35 2.29 -5.77 -10.41
N TYR A 36 2.97 -6.90 -10.26
CA TYR A 36 3.39 -7.76 -11.36
C TYR A 36 2.37 -8.89 -11.54
N THR A 37 1.77 -9.01 -12.72
CA THR A 37 0.78 -10.07 -13.00
C THR A 37 1.32 -11.17 -13.93
N GLY A 38 2.56 -11.01 -14.41
CA GLY A 38 3.25 -12.00 -15.25
C GLY A 38 3.26 -11.64 -16.73
N GLU A 39 2.38 -10.74 -17.17
CA GLU A 39 2.27 -10.32 -18.57
C GLU A 39 3.10 -9.08 -18.88
N GLU A 40 3.41 -8.26 -17.88
CA GLU A 40 4.04 -6.95 -18.05
C GLU A 40 5.57 -7.03 -18.04
N PHE A 41 6.19 -6.23 -18.90
CA PHE A 41 7.63 -6.05 -18.87
C PHE A 41 8.00 -4.87 -17.95
N LEU A 42 8.19 -5.14 -16.65
CA LEU A 42 8.38 -4.09 -15.64
C LEU A 42 9.77 -3.43 -15.60
N GLN A 43 10.81 -4.05 -16.17
CA GLN A 43 12.19 -3.52 -16.09
C GLN A 43 12.33 -2.07 -16.57
N PRO A 44 11.78 -1.66 -17.73
CA PRO A 44 11.90 -0.28 -18.21
C PRO A 44 11.20 0.74 -17.29
N HIS A 45 10.17 0.30 -16.57
CA HIS A 45 9.43 1.15 -15.63
C HIS A 45 10.23 1.34 -14.35
N ILE A 46 10.87 0.28 -13.84
CA ILE A 46 11.81 0.36 -12.70
C ILE A 46 12.97 1.29 -13.04
N ASP A 47 13.56 1.16 -14.24
CA ASP A 47 14.61 2.04 -14.72
C ASP A 47 14.15 3.51 -14.79
N ARG A 48 12.92 3.76 -15.26
CA ARG A 48 12.34 5.10 -15.33
C ARG A 48 12.15 5.69 -13.93
N LEU A 49 11.62 4.91 -12.99
CA LEU A 49 11.41 5.33 -11.60
C LEU A 49 12.72 5.68 -10.89
N ALA A 50 13.76 4.87 -11.06
CA ALA A 50 15.09 5.15 -10.54
C ALA A 50 15.66 6.46 -11.10
N LYS A 51 15.52 6.68 -12.41
CA LYS A 51 15.98 7.93 -13.06
C LYS A 51 15.20 9.16 -12.63
N MET A 52 13.92 9.00 -12.32
CA MET A 52 13.07 10.09 -11.82
C MET A 52 13.35 10.42 -10.34
N GLY A 53 14.06 9.55 -9.61
CA GLY A 53 14.40 9.78 -8.21
C GLY A 53 13.31 9.37 -7.23
N ALA A 54 12.52 8.33 -7.55
CA ALA A 54 11.63 7.73 -6.57
C ALA A 54 12.39 7.33 -5.30
N ASN A 55 11.85 7.65 -4.12
CA ASN A 55 12.53 7.35 -2.86
C ASN A 55 12.52 5.86 -2.57
N ALA A 56 11.38 5.21 -2.84
CA ALA A 56 11.20 3.79 -2.60
C ALA A 56 10.31 3.12 -3.65
N LEU A 57 10.48 1.81 -3.79
CA LEU A 57 9.67 0.93 -4.63
C LEU A 57 9.05 -0.19 -3.79
N SER A 58 7.76 -0.43 -4.00
CA SER A 58 7.04 -1.60 -3.49
C SER A 58 6.61 -2.46 -4.67
N LEU A 59 6.79 -3.78 -4.55
CA LEU A 59 6.49 -4.77 -5.60
C LEU A 59 5.70 -5.93 -5.01
N SER A 60 4.54 -6.23 -5.59
CA SER A 60 3.74 -7.41 -5.21
C SER A 60 3.27 -8.21 -6.42
N THR A 61 2.86 -9.46 -6.16
CA THR A 61 2.20 -10.34 -7.16
C THR A 61 0.91 -10.92 -6.57
N PRO A 62 -0.17 -11.06 -7.35
CA PRO A 62 -1.36 -11.80 -6.92
C PRO A 62 -1.20 -13.32 -7.08
N ASN A 63 -0.09 -13.80 -7.67
CA ASN A 63 0.14 -15.22 -7.96
C ASN A 63 1.50 -15.68 -7.41
N GLU A 64 1.47 -16.66 -6.51
CA GLU A 64 2.64 -17.29 -5.89
C GLU A 64 3.63 -17.89 -6.91
N ASP A 65 3.13 -18.38 -8.05
CA ASP A 65 3.98 -18.95 -9.11
C ASP A 65 4.94 -17.92 -9.73
N LEU A 66 4.72 -16.63 -9.48
CA LEU A 66 5.54 -15.53 -9.99
C LEU A 66 6.60 -15.03 -9.00
N GLU A 67 6.70 -15.63 -7.81
CA GLU A 67 7.56 -15.11 -6.73
C GLU A 67 9.05 -15.08 -7.10
N GLU A 68 9.56 -16.12 -7.78
CA GLU A 68 10.94 -16.13 -8.28
C GLU A 68 11.19 -14.94 -9.23
N LYS A 69 10.20 -14.64 -10.08
CA LYS A 69 10.31 -13.54 -11.03
C LYS A 69 10.16 -12.17 -10.36
N LEU A 70 9.34 -12.09 -9.33
CA LEU A 70 9.21 -10.90 -8.50
C LEU A 70 10.52 -10.61 -7.76
N GLN A 71 11.22 -11.66 -7.30
CA GLN A 71 12.54 -11.52 -6.68
C GLN A 71 13.58 -10.97 -7.68
N ASP A 72 13.59 -11.43 -8.94
CA ASP A 72 14.46 -10.84 -9.97
C ASP A 72 14.23 -9.33 -10.14
N LEU A 73 12.97 -8.89 -10.08
CA LEU A 73 12.59 -7.48 -10.23
C LEU A 73 12.99 -6.65 -8.99
N ARG A 74 12.89 -7.23 -7.80
CA ARG A 74 13.37 -6.63 -6.55
C ARG A 74 14.89 -6.45 -6.58
N ASP A 75 15.61 -7.49 -7.01
CA ASP A 75 17.07 -7.44 -7.17
C ASP A 75 17.48 -6.36 -8.18
N LEU A 76 16.77 -6.25 -9.29
CA LEU A 76 16.97 -5.17 -10.26
C LEU A 76 16.77 -3.79 -9.61
N ALA A 77 15.68 -3.57 -8.89
CA ALA A 77 15.41 -2.29 -8.23
C ALA A 77 16.53 -1.93 -7.22
N ALA A 78 17.00 -2.91 -6.45
CA ALA A 78 18.12 -2.72 -5.53
C ALA A 78 19.43 -2.35 -6.26
N MET A 79 19.70 -2.97 -7.42
CA MET A 79 20.86 -2.59 -8.26
C MET A 79 20.77 -1.14 -8.77
N HIS A 80 19.56 -0.62 -8.95
CA HIS A 80 19.32 0.78 -9.31
C HIS A 80 19.33 1.74 -8.11
N GLY A 81 19.57 1.23 -6.89
CA GLY A 81 19.62 2.03 -5.67
C GLY A 81 18.25 2.50 -5.19
N LEU A 82 17.17 1.87 -5.63
CA LEU A 82 15.83 2.10 -5.08
C LEU A 82 15.69 1.36 -3.76
N ASP A 83 15.25 2.07 -2.71
CA ASP A 83 14.92 1.43 -1.45
C ASP A 83 13.66 0.57 -1.63
N LEU A 84 13.74 -0.70 -1.28
CA LEU A 84 12.61 -1.62 -1.35
C LEU A 84 11.79 -1.51 -0.05
N VAL A 85 10.51 -1.21 -0.18
CA VAL A 85 9.57 -1.11 0.94
C VAL A 85 8.45 -2.13 0.78
N TRP A 86 8.25 -2.88 1.87
CA TRP A 86 7.26 -3.96 1.99
C TRP A 86 6.00 -3.50 2.72
N ASP A 87 6.08 -2.35 3.36
CA ASP A 87 4.97 -1.69 4.05
C ASP A 87 4.02 -1.09 3.01
N ILE A 88 3.08 -1.90 2.52
CA ILE A 88 1.87 -1.35 1.91
C ILE A 88 1.08 -0.70 3.07
N PRO A 89 0.57 0.53 2.92
CA PRO A 89 -0.33 1.11 3.91
C PRO A 89 -1.40 0.08 4.24
N VAL A 90 -1.52 -0.18 5.54
CA VAL A 90 -2.30 -1.24 6.19
C VAL A 90 -3.54 -1.63 5.37
N PRO A 91 -3.81 -2.93 5.15
CA PRO A 91 -4.86 -3.41 4.24
C PRO A 91 -6.18 -2.63 4.36
N TYR A 92 -6.49 -1.85 3.33
CA TYR A 92 -7.81 -1.21 3.16
C TYR A 92 -8.89 -2.18 2.67
N SER A 93 -8.58 -3.48 2.51
CA SER A 93 -9.61 -4.50 2.26
C SER A 93 -9.09 -5.92 2.51
N ARG A 94 -10.02 -6.87 2.64
CA ARG A 94 -9.78 -8.33 2.73
C ARG A 94 -9.04 -8.92 1.51
N ASN A 95 -8.88 -8.15 0.43
CA ASN A 95 -8.16 -8.51 -0.77
C ASN A 95 -6.91 -7.64 -0.91
N ASN A 96 -6.04 -7.63 0.11
CA ASN A 96 -4.73 -6.99 0.00
C ASN A 96 -3.74 -8.01 -0.59
N PRO A 97 -3.02 -7.67 -1.67
CA PRO A 97 -1.99 -8.54 -2.24
C PRO A 97 -0.91 -8.97 -1.22
N VAL A 98 -0.61 -8.15 -0.20
CA VAL A 98 0.28 -8.55 0.92
C VAL A 98 -0.33 -9.66 1.79
N THR A 99 -1.65 -9.67 1.96
CA THR A 99 -2.33 -10.77 2.68
C THR A 99 -2.24 -12.07 1.88
N LEU A 100 -2.36 -12.00 0.55
CA LEU A 100 -2.20 -13.17 -0.33
C LEU A 100 -0.76 -13.72 -0.32
N GLU A 101 0.25 -12.85 -0.25
CA GLU A 101 1.67 -13.25 -0.15
C GLU A 101 2.01 -13.89 1.21
N LEU A 102 1.31 -13.52 2.30
CA LEU A 102 1.54 -14.05 3.64
C LEU A 102 0.79 -15.36 3.95
N GLU A 103 -0.24 -15.70 3.16
CA GLU A 103 -1.03 -16.94 3.33
C GLU A 103 -0.21 -18.23 3.07
N GLY A 104 0.86 -18.15 2.27
CA GLY A 104 1.74 -19.28 1.95
C GLY A 104 2.85 -19.58 2.99
N GLU A 105 3.18 -18.64 3.87
CA GLU A 105 4.34 -18.75 4.78
C GLU A 105 4.00 -19.15 6.23
N GLY A 106 2.75 -19.54 6.52
CA GLY A 106 2.36 -19.98 7.87
C GLY A 106 2.35 -18.86 8.90
N TYR A 107 2.19 -17.60 8.47
CA TYR A 107 1.76 -16.50 9.33
C TYR A 107 0.26 -16.63 9.60
N ASP A 108 -0.10 -17.60 10.44
CA ASP A 108 -1.39 -17.62 11.10
C ASP A 108 -1.55 -16.34 11.92
N GLU A 109 -2.66 -15.64 11.64
CA GLU A 109 -3.18 -14.48 12.36
C GLU A 109 -2.32 -13.21 12.29
N SER A 110 -2.50 -12.44 11.19
CA SER A 110 -2.32 -10.98 11.28
C SER A 110 -3.06 -10.47 12.53
N PRO A 111 -2.44 -9.67 13.42
CA PRO A 111 -3.13 -9.16 14.59
C PRO A 111 -4.41 -8.44 14.17
N GLU A 112 -5.56 -8.83 14.71
CA GLU A 112 -6.83 -8.10 14.54
C GLU A 112 -6.75 -6.74 15.25
N GLY A 113 -6.04 -5.78 14.64
CA GLY A 113 -5.89 -4.41 15.14
C GLY A 113 -7.06 -3.50 14.75
N ALA A 114 -7.93 -3.94 13.86
CA ALA A 114 -9.17 -3.25 13.53
C ALA A 114 -10.04 -3.08 14.80
N GLY A 115 -10.38 -1.85 15.15
CA GLY A 115 -11.15 -1.55 16.38
C GLY A 115 -10.32 -1.51 17.67
N LYS A 116 -9.03 -1.88 17.62
CA LYS A 116 -8.17 -1.97 18.83
C LYS A 116 -6.88 -1.15 18.74
N ALA A 117 -6.32 -1.03 17.54
CA ALA A 117 -5.10 -0.29 17.24
C ALA A 117 -5.35 0.83 16.22
N TRP A 118 -6.32 0.64 15.31
CA TRP A 118 -6.78 1.66 14.37
C TRP A 118 -8.30 1.63 14.21
N LEU A 119 -8.85 2.75 13.77
CA LEU A 119 -10.27 2.95 13.48
C LEU A 119 -10.39 3.63 12.11
N TYR A 120 -11.51 3.40 11.45
CA TYR A 120 -11.87 4.03 10.18
C TYR A 120 -13.02 5.00 10.41
N ILE A 121 -12.88 6.26 9.97
CA ILE A 121 -13.90 7.30 10.16
C ILE A 121 -14.45 7.69 8.80
N GLU A 122 -15.77 7.56 8.62
CA GLU A 122 -16.48 7.95 7.41
C GLU A 122 -16.79 9.45 7.36
N PRO A 123 -17.06 10.03 6.17
CA PRO A 123 -17.28 11.47 6.03
C PRO A 123 -18.47 12.04 6.84
N ASP A 124 -19.43 11.19 7.22
CA ASP A 124 -20.58 11.52 8.08
C ASP A 124 -20.28 11.34 9.58
N GLY A 125 -19.06 10.91 9.92
CA GLY A 125 -18.58 10.77 11.28
C GLY A 125 -18.63 9.35 11.83
N ASP A 126 -19.22 8.38 11.13
CA ASP A 126 -19.32 7.01 11.63
C ASP A 126 -17.92 6.39 11.80
N VAL A 127 -17.72 5.73 12.93
CA VAL A 127 -16.46 5.08 13.30
C VAL A 127 -16.63 3.57 13.16
N LEU A 128 -15.81 2.95 12.33
CA LEU A 128 -15.79 1.53 12.04
C LEU A 128 -14.45 0.90 12.48
N PRO A 129 -14.40 -0.42 12.77
CA PRO A 129 -13.14 -1.10 13.03
C PRO A 129 -12.20 -1.09 11.82
N ALA A 130 -12.76 -1.15 10.61
CA ALA A 130 -12.05 -1.10 9.34
C ALA A 130 -12.97 -0.62 8.21
N GLN A 131 -12.38 -0.26 7.06
CA GLN A 131 -13.12 0.17 5.88
C GLN A 131 -14.09 -0.92 5.40
N GLY A 132 -15.34 -0.54 5.10
CA GLY A 132 -16.35 -1.44 4.53
C GLY A 132 -17.08 -2.33 5.54
N LEU A 133 -16.78 -2.22 6.84
CA LEU A 133 -17.54 -2.89 7.91
C LEU A 133 -18.73 -2.04 8.38
N TYR A 134 -19.59 -1.64 7.43
CA TYR A 134 -20.73 -0.74 7.67
C TYR A 134 -21.76 -1.32 8.66
N ASP A 135 -21.74 -2.63 8.88
CA ASP A 135 -22.59 -3.33 9.84
C ASP A 135 -22.03 -3.33 11.27
N GLN A 136 -20.80 -2.82 11.46
CA GLN A 136 -20.07 -2.81 12.73
C GLN A 136 -19.73 -1.38 13.16
N VAL A 137 -20.73 -0.50 13.22
CA VAL A 137 -20.53 0.89 13.68
C VAL A 137 -20.23 0.92 15.19
N MET A 138 -19.09 1.50 15.57
CA MET A 138 -18.62 1.66 16.96
C MET A 138 -19.13 2.96 17.62
N GLY A 139 -19.63 3.89 16.82
CA GLY A 139 -20.18 5.18 17.25
C GLY A 139 -19.94 6.25 16.19
N ASN A 140 -20.20 7.52 16.51
CA ASN A 140 -19.99 8.63 15.58
C ASN A 140 -19.11 9.72 16.21
N MET A 141 -17.99 10.03 15.55
CA MET A 141 -16.96 10.97 16.01
C MET A 141 -17.45 12.42 16.15
N LEU A 142 -18.58 12.77 15.53
CA LEU A 142 -19.16 14.10 15.60
C LEU A 142 -20.13 14.27 16.76
N THR A 143 -20.71 13.18 17.28
CA THR A 143 -21.77 13.23 18.30
C THR A 143 -21.40 12.55 19.60
N ASP A 144 -20.60 11.50 19.54
CA ASP A 144 -20.37 10.61 20.68
C ASP A 144 -19.04 10.93 21.38
N PRO A 145 -18.97 10.84 22.72
CA PRO A 145 -17.71 10.95 23.43
C PRO A 145 -16.74 9.85 22.99
N TRP A 146 -15.46 10.20 22.84
CA TRP A 146 -14.41 9.26 22.45
C TRP A 146 -14.34 8.02 23.36
N GLU A 147 -14.54 8.21 24.67
CA GLU A 147 -14.50 7.12 25.65
C GLU A 147 -15.63 6.09 25.49
N GLU A 148 -16.72 6.45 24.80
CA GLU A 148 -17.80 5.52 24.46
C GLU A 148 -17.48 4.75 23.18
N ILE A 149 -16.94 5.44 22.17
CA ILE A 149 -16.48 4.83 20.92
C ILE A 149 -15.36 3.80 21.19
N TRP A 150 -14.37 4.16 22.03
CA TRP A 150 -13.19 3.31 22.32
C TRP A 150 -13.49 2.09 23.20
N LYS A 151 -14.68 2.01 23.81
CA LYS A 151 -15.07 0.89 24.68
C LYS A 151 -15.80 -0.24 23.97
N GLN A 152 -16.19 -0.05 22.71
CA GLN A 152 -16.79 -1.10 21.88
C GLN A 152 -15.76 -2.19 21.59
#